data_AF-A0A0K0G4D4-F1
#
_entry.id   AF-A0A0K0G4D4-F1
#
_cell.length_a   1.000
_cell.length_b   1.000
_cell.length_c   1.000
_cell.angle_alpha   90.00
_cell.angle_beta   90.00
_cell.angle_gamma   90.00
#
_symmetry.space_group_name_H-M   'P 1'
#
loop_
_entity.id
_entity.type
_entity.pdbx_description
1 polymer ?
#
loop_
_entity_poly.entity_id
_entity_poly.type
_entity_poly.pdbx_seq_one_letter_code
_entity_poly.pdbx_strand_id
1 'polypeptide(L)'
;MKYLITFIVISIITFVTINAKRKPKPSKKTTPPPSPPKWKNWNGTQPYSAKEIVKNATKLYYNKTGIYYNVTEIFLNQTRIINGTKRYRVKYIAVQCILDKEKESQKSGRKKKSPKKKKPQCSETVLMETPLQAVLRDDTQQNQLVLNVTNLFTEDSYEEIYKKTSKKKKRLKKN
;
A
#
# COMPACT_ATOMS: atom_id res chain seq x y z
N MET A 1 -74.13 -13.06 15.83
CA MET A 1 -73.04 -13.61 16.67
C MET A 1 -72.31 -14.82 16.09
N LYS A 2 -72.93 -15.68 15.24
CA LYS A 2 -72.27 -16.87 14.67
C LYS A 2 -70.99 -16.59 13.87
N TYR A 3 -70.91 -15.46 13.16
CA TYR A 3 -69.75 -15.08 12.34
C TYR A 3 -68.54 -14.57 13.13
N LEU A 4 -68.74 -14.15 14.38
CA LEU A 4 -67.66 -13.63 15.23
C LEU A 4 -66.79 -14.78 15.75
N ILE A 5 -67.43 -15.90 16.11
CA ILE A 5 -66.73 -17.10 16.60
C ILE A 5 -65.90 -17.74 15.48
N THR A 6 -66.44 -17.83 14.26
CA THR A 6 -65.67 -18.36 13.12
C THR A 6 -64.47 -17.49 12.76
N PHE A 7 -64.61 -16.16 12.84
CA PHE A 7 -63.48 -15.26 12.59
C PHE A 7 -62.36 -15.44 13.62
N ILE A 8 -62.70 -15.54 14.91
CA ILE A 8 -61.72 -15.75 16.00
C ILE A 8 -60.97 -17.09 15.80
N VAL A 9 -61.68 -18.17 15.45
CA VAL A 9 -61.06 -19.48 15.22
C VAL A 9 -60.10 -19.46 14.03
N ILE A 10 -60.47 -18.79 12.93
CA ILE A 10 -59.60 -18.63 11.76
C ILE A 10 -58.35 -17.79 12.09
N SER A 11 -58.49 -16.72 12.89
CA SER A 11 -57.37 -15.90 13.35
C SER A 11 -56.38 -16.67 14.23
N ILE A 12 -56.87 -17.55 15.11
CA ILE A 12 -56.00 -18.39 15.97
C ILE A 12 -55.24 -19.42 15.12
N ILE A 13 -55.91 -20.10 14.18
CA ILE A 13 -55.28 -21.11 13.31
C ILE A 13 -54.20 -20.47 12.44
N THR A 14 -54.46 -19.29 11.88
CA THR A 14 -53.47 -18.53 11.10
C THR A 14 -52.29 -18.07 11.95
N PHE A 15 -52.52 -17.60 13.19
CA PHE A 15 -51.44 -17.19 14.08
C PHE A 15 -50.54 -18.36 14.52
N VAL A 16 -51.13 -19.51 14.83
CA VAL A 16 -50.39 -20.74 15.22
C VAL A 16 -49.56 -21.29 14.05
N THR A 17 -50.11 -21.29 12.83
CA THR A 17 -49.40 -21.77 11.64
C THR A 17 -48.26 -20.84 11.19
N ILE A 18 -48.37 -19.52 11.42
CA ILE A 18 -47.29 -18.56 11.14
C ILE A 18 -46.13 -18.73 12.14
N ASN A 19 -46.41 -18.98 13.42
CA ASN A 19 -45.36 -19.16 14.44
C ASN A 19 -44.61 -20.49 14.33
N ALA A 20 -45.23 -21.55 13.80
CA ALA A 20 -44.55 -22.85 13.62
C ALA A 20 -43.48 -22.85 12.52
N LYS A 21 -43.48 -21.89 11.58
CA LYS A 21 -42.52 -21.82 10.46
C LYS A 21 -41.22 -21.06 10.77
N ARG A 22 -41.08 -20.44 11.95
CA ARG A 22 -39.83 -19.79 12.36
C ARG A 22 -38.88 -20.79 13.02
N LYS A 23 -38.51 -21.86 12.32
CA LYS A 23 -37.27 -22.56 12.67
C LYS A 23 -36.13 -21.58 12.33
N PRO A 24 -35.28 -21.16 13.28
CA PRO A 24 -34.08 -20.41 12.94
C PRO A 24 -33.31 -21.28 11.96
N LYS A 25 -33.13 -20.79 10.73
CA LYS A 25 -32.19 -21.41 9.79
C LYS A 25 -30.89 -21.58 10.58
N PRO A 26 -30.25 -22.77 10.60
CA PRO A 26 -28.94 -22.91 11.20
C PRO A 26 -28.08 -21.81 10.58
N SER A 27 -27.62 -20.88 11.42
CA SER A 27 -26.76 -19.82 10.93
C SER A 27 -25.61 -20.54 10.26
N LYS A 28 -25.44 -20.32 8.94
CA LYS A 28 -24.23 -20.78 8.26
C LYS A 28 -23.11 -20.22 9.10
N LYS A 29 -22.33 -21.09 9.77
CA LYS A 29 -21.09 -20.70 10.42
C LYS A 29 -20.26 -20.01 9.34
N THR A 30 -20.32 -18.69 9.31
CA THR A 30 -19.47 -17.88 8.47
C THR A 30 -18.10 -18.02 9.09
N THR A 31 -17.31 -18.96 8.56
CA THR A 31 -15.89 -19.04 8.89
C THR A 31 -15.32 -17.65 8.61
N PRO A 32 -14.69 -16.98 9.58
CA PRO A 32 -14.08 -15.69 9.34
C PRO A 32 -13.11 -15.84 8.15
N PRO A 33 -13.04 -14.84 7.25
CA PRO A 33 -12.15 -14.92 6.11
C PRO A 33 -10.72 -15.22 6.62
N PRO A 34 -9.99 -16.14 5.97
CA PRO A 34 -8.66 -16.52 6.40
C PRO A 34 -7.80 -15.26 6.55
N SER A 35 -7.19 -15.09 7.72
CA SER A 35 -6.35 -13.94 7.99
C SER A 35 -5.23 -13.83 6.93
N PRO A 36 -4.83 -12.61 6.55
CA PRO A 36 -3.76 -12.45 5.57
C PRO A 36 -2.50 -13.22 5.99
N PRO A 37 -1.78 -13.84 5.05
CA PRO A 37 -0.53 -14.52 5.35
C PRO A 37 0.43 -13.62 6.13
N LYS A 38 1.07 -14.20 7.15
CA LYS A 38 2.06 -13.52 7.99
C LYS A 38 3.25 -13.07 7.14
N TRP A 39 3.83 -11.94 7.53
CA TRP A 39 5.09 -11.47 6.96
C TRP A 39 6.24 -12.40 7.34
N LYS A 40 7.12 -12.69 6.39
CA LYS A 40 8.35 -13.46 6.59
C LYS A 40 9.55 -12.56 6.43
N ASN A 41 10.64 -12.84 7.15
CA ASN A 41 11.88 -12.11 6.98
C ASN A 41 12.43 -12.30 5.57
N TRP A 42 13.01 -11.24 5.03
CA TRP A 42 13.56 -11.19 3.69
C TRP A 42 14.91 -10.49 3.72
N ASN A 43 15.90 -11.01 2.98
CA ASN A 43 17.28 -10.53 3.02
C ASN A 43 17.50 -9.13 2.42
N GLY A 44 16.49 -8.55 1.77
CA GLY A 44 16.58 -7.19 1.25
C GLY A 44 17.35 -7.04 -0.07
N THR A 45 17.72 -8.14 -0.76
CA THR A 45 18.55 -8.07 -1.98
C THR A 45 17.80 -8.41 -3.26
N GLN A 46 17.07 -9.53 -3.27
CA GLN A 46 16.37 -10.01 -4.47
C GLN A 46 14.89 -10.32 -4.21
N PRO A 47 14.01 -10.12 -5.19
CA PRO A 47 14.27 -9.59 -6.54
C PRO A 47 14.38 -8.05 -6.62
N TYR A 48 14.07 -7.33 -5.53
CA TYR A 48 14.15 -5.88 -5.44
C TYR A 48 15.09 -5.50 -4.30
N SER A 49 15.98 -4.52 -4.45
CA SER A 49 16.81 -4.14 -3.30
C SER A 49 16.00 -3.33 -2.28
N ALA A 50 16.10 -3.64 -0.99
CA ALA A 50 15.48 -2.87 0.07
C ALA A 50 15.96 -1.40 0.04
N LYS A 51 17.25 -1.19 -0.23
CA LYS A 51 17.84 0.15 -0.40
C LYS A 51 17.21 0.91 -1.57
N GLU A 52 16.93 0.23 -2.68
CA GLU A 52 16.26 0.85 -3.84
C GLU A 52 14.79 1.17 -3.56
N ILE A 53 14.07 0.27 -2.88
CA ILE A 53 12.70 0.50 -2.44
C ILE A 53 12.64 1.75 -1.56
N VAL A 54 13.51 1.84 -0.56
CA VAL A 54 13.58 2.99 0.36
C VAL A 54 13.93 4.28 -0.38
N LYS A 55 14.93 4.25 -1.27
CA LYS A 55 15.29 5.41 -2.08
C LYS A 55 14.12 5.92 -2.93
N ASN A 56 13.36 5.02 -3.56
CA ASN A 56 12.20 5.39 -4.35
C ASN A 56 11.05 5.88 -3.47
N ALA A 57 10.85 5.28 -2.29
CA ALA A 57 9.83 5.67 -1.33
C ALA A 57 10.07 7.07 -0.77
N THR A 58 11.30 7.37 -0.36
CA THR A 58 11.69 8.72 0.10
C THR A 58 11.54 9.75 -1.02
N LYS A 59 11.90 9.41 -2.26
CA LYS A 59 11.67 10.29 -3.42
C LYS A 59 10.18 10.53 -3.68
N LEU A 60 9.36 9.49 -3.58
CA LEU A 60 7.90 9.60 -3.70
C LEU A 60 7.34 10.53 -2.63
N TYR A 61 7.74 10.33 -1.37
CA TYR A 61 7.31 11.18 -0.25
C TYR A 61 7.66 12.66 -0.48
N TYR A 62 8.91 12.93 -0.89
CA TYR A 62 9.35 14.28 -1.24
C TYR A 62 8.52 14.88 -2.39
N ASN A 63 8.26 14.13 -3.46
CA ASN A 63 7.46 14.63 -4.58
C ASN A 63 6.02 14.97 -4.17
N LYS A 64 5.48 14.33 -3.13
CA LYS A 64 4.10 14.54 -2.66
C LYS A 64 3.98 15.64 -1.61
N THR A 65 4.99 15.80 -0.76
CA THR A 65 4.94 16.69 0.42
C THR A 65 5.88 17.88 0.33
N GLY A 66 6.89 17.82 -0.53
CA GLY A 66 8.02 18.75 -0.52
C GLY A 66 9.04 18.51 0.60
N ILE A 67 8.78 17.57 1.51
CA ILE A 67 9.67 17.26 2.64
C ILE A 67 10.72 16.26 2.20
N TYR A 68 11.99 16.66 2.29
CA TYR A 68 13.11 15.77 1.99
C TYR A 68 13.56 15.07 3.26
N TYR A 69 13.80 13.76 3.17
CA TYR A 69 14.32 12.96 4.26
C TYR A 69 15.67 12.36 3.89
N ASN A 70 16.61 12.37 4.82
CA ASN A 70 17.83 11.58 4.73
C ASN A 70 17.66 10.27 5.50
N VAL A 71 17.86 9.14 4.83
CA VAL A 71 17.66 7.82 5.42
C VAL A 71 18.86 7.48 6.30
N THR A 72 18.62 7.14 7.56
CA THR A 72 19.65 6.78 8.52
C THR A 72 19.81 5.27 8.62
N GLU A 73 18.71 4.55 8.79
CA GLU A 73 18.73 3.12 9.09
C GLU A 73 17.57 2.36 8.42
N ILE A 74 17.84 1.15 7.94
CA ILE A 74 16.81 0.17 7.58
C ILE A 74 16.83 -0.94 8.62
N PHE A 75 15.79 -1.05 9.43
CA PHE A 75 15.75 -1.99 10.56
C PHE A 75 14.85 -3.21 10.32
N LEU A 76 14.00 -3.21 9.29
CA LEU A 76 13.11 -4.35 9.01
C LEU A 76 12.88 -4.58 7.52
N ASN A 77 13.15 -5.79 7.06
CA ASN A 77 12.90 -6.25 5.69
C ASN A 77 12.05 -7.52 5.71
N GLN A 78 10.88 -7.45 5.07
CA GLN A 78 9.93 -8.55 5.09
C GLN A 78 9.23 -8.75 3.75
N THR A 79 8.76 -9.96 3.51
CA THR A 79 7.99 -10.31 2.33
C THR A 79 6.76 -11.16 2.68
N ARG A 80 5.74 -11.10 1.83
CA ARG A 80 4.61 -12.04 1.86
C ARG A 80 3.98 -12.14 0.48
N ILE A 81 3.14 -13.14 0.30
CA ILE A 81 2.35 -13.35 -0.91
C ILE A 81 0.88 -13.22 -0.54
N ILE A 82 0.13 -12.43 -1.30
CA ILE A 82 -1.33 -12.29 -1.17
C ILE A 82 -1.92 -12.42 -2.57
N ASN A 83 -2.79 -13.40 -2.77
CA ASN A 83 -3.46 -13.64 -4.06
C ASN A 83 -2.48 -13.71 -5.26
N GLY A 84 -1.32 -14.36 -5.07
CA GLY A 84 -0.27 -14.45 -6.09
C GLY A 84 0.62 -13.21 -6.24
N THR A 85 0.28 -12.07 -5.64
CA THR A 85 1.08 -10.85 -5.63
C THR A 85 2.14 -10.91 -4.53
N LYS A 86 3.42 -10.76 -4.89
CA LYS A 86 4.51 -10.62 -3.91
C LYS A 86 4.52 -9.21 -3.36
N ARG A 87 4.64 -9.06 -2.05
CA ARG A 87 4.77 -7.77 -1.37
C ARG A 87 6.07 -7.74 -0.58
N TYR A 88 6.80 -6.64 -0.66
CA TYR A 88 8.05 -6.40 0.07
C TYR A 88 7.83 -5.19 0.96
N ARG A 89 7.96 -5.38 2.26
CA ARG A 89 7.85 -4.34 3.28
C ARG A 89 9.23 -4.02 3.80
N VAL A 90 9.55 -2.73 3.81
CA VAL A 90 10.77 -2.20 4.42
C VAL A 90 10.36 -1.14 5.43
N LYS A 91 10.81 -1.25 6.68
CA LYS A 91 10.72 -0.15 7.65
C LYS A 91 12.10 0.45 7.89
N TYR A 92 12.14 1.76 7.98
CA TYR A 92 13.37 2.53 8.03
C TYR A 92 13.18 3.82 8.83
N ILE A 93 14.26 4.31 9.40
CA ILE A 93 14.33 5.62 10.05
C ILE A 93 14.93 6.62 9.06
N ALA A 94 14.39 7.83 9.06
CA ALA A 94 14.93 8.93 8.29
C ALA A 94 14.78 10.25 9.05
N VAL A 95 15.73 11.15 8.87
CA VAL A 95 15.72 12.49 9.48
C VAL A 95 15.29 13.52 8.46
N GLN A 96 14.46 14.47 8.88
CA GLN A 96 14.00 15.54 7.99
C GLN A 96 15.15 16.47 7.63
N CYS A 97 15.29 16.78 6.36
CA CYS A 97 16.26 17.73 5.85
C CYS A 97 15.64 19.10 5.65
N ILE A 98 16.33 20.12 6.15
CA ILE A 98 16.15 21.50 5.74
C ILE A 98 16.87 21.65 4.40
N LEU A 99 16.15 22.15 3.41
CA LEU A 99 16.71 22.43 2.09
C LEU A 99 17.09 23.90 2.03
N ASP A 100 18.35 24.18 1.74
CA ASP A 100 18.75 25.54 1.38
C ASP A 100 18.02 25.96 0.12
N LYS A 101 17.20 27.00 0.22
CA LYS A 101 16.50 27.60 -0.92
C LYS A 101 17.46 28.35 -1.86
N GLU A 102 18.76 28.39 -1.57
CA GLU A 102 19.75 29.11 -2.36
C GLU A 102 20.23 28.32 -3.58
N LYS A 103 19.46 28.44 -4.68
CA LYS A 103 19.93 28.69 -6.06
C LYS A 103 18.78 28.67 -7.09
N GLU A 104 17.60 29.14 -6.70
CA GLU A 104 16.53 29.44 -7.66
C GLU A 104 16.38 30.95 -7.94
N SER A 105 17.39 31.76 -7.60
CA SER A 105 17.48 33.15 -8.03
C SER A 105 18.17 33.27 -9.41
N GLN A 106 17.37 33.74 -10.37
CA GLN A 106 17.76 34.60 -11.48
C GLN A 106 18.85 34.10 -12.45
N LYS A 107 18.45 33.34 -13.48
CA LYS A 107 19.00 33.52 -14.84
C LYS A 107 17.87 33.40 -15.87
N SER A 108 17.15 34.51 -16.03
CA SER A 108 16.39 34.82 -17.24
C SER A 108 17.33 34.78 -18.44
N GLY A 109 16.90 34.16 -19.54
CA GLY A 109 17.56 34.28 -20.84
C GLY A 109 18.65 33.24 -21.13
N ARG A 110 18.25 32.01 -21.43
CA ARG A 110 18.82 31.17 -22.52
C ARG A 110 18.09 29.83 -22.53
N LYS A 111 17.68 29.39 -23.72
CA LYS A 111 17.04 28.08 -24.00
C LYS A 111 17.86 26.96 -23.34
N LYS A 112 17.44 26.52 -22.14
CA LYS A 112 18.11 25.46 -21.38
C LYS A 112 17.63 24.11 -21.90
N LYS A 113 18.58 23.29 -22.37
CA LYS A 113 18.44 21.82 -22.33
C LYS A 113 17.92 21.44 -20.94
N SER A 114 16.93 20.56 -20.91
CA SER A 114 16.22 20.09 -19.72
C SER A 114 17.19 19.91 -18.54
N PRO A 115 17.06 20.68 -17.45
CA PRO A 115 17.98 20.54 -16.33
C PRO A 115 17.81 19.12 -15.78
N LYS A 116 18.89 18.33 -15.82
CA LYS A 116 18.99 17.10 -15.02
C LYS A 116 18.68 17.51 -13.59
N LYS A 117 17.51 17.11 -13.05
CA LYS A 117 17.08 17.43 -11.68
C LYS A 117 18.20 16.99 -10.73
N LYS A 118 19.04 17.94 -10.30
CA LYS A 118 20.04 17.69 -9.25
C LYS A 118 19.24 17.35 -7.98
N LYS A 119 19.70 16.34 -7.24
CA LYS A 119 19.10 16.05 -5.93
C LYS A 119 19.25 17.31 -5.07
N PRO A 120 18.21 17.72 -4.32
CA PRO A 120 18.35 18.82 -3.40
C PRO A 120 19.44 18.47 -2.38
N GLN A 121 20.33 19.42 -2.10
CA GLN A 121 21.40 19.25 -1.13
C GLN A 121 20.81 19.55 0.25
N CYS A 122 20.92 18.59 1.17
CA CYS A 122 20.50 18.76 2.56
C CYS A 122 21.55 19.62 3.25
N SER A 123 21.14 20.77 3.77
CA SER A 123 22.03 21.70 4.45
C SER A 123 22.11 21.44 5.94
N GLU A 124 20.96 21.10 6.50
CA GLU A 124 20.82 20.76 7.91
C GLU A 124 19.78 19.64 8.07
N THR A 125 20.01 18.75 9.03
CA THR A 125 19.05 17.72 9.40
C THR A 125 18.42 18.07 10.72
N VAL A 126 17.09 18.13 10.76
CA VAL A 126 16.33 18.17 12.00
C VAL A 126 16.53 16.82 12.69
N LEU A 127 16.99 16.82 13.95
CA LEU A 127 17.30 15.61 14.72
C LEU A 127 16.09 14.72 15.04
N MET A 128 14.90 15.05 14.53
CA MET A 128 13.72 14.23 14.71
C MET A 128 13.76 13.04 13.75
N GLU A 129 13.97 11.85 14.33
CA GLU A 129 13.91 10.58 13.63
C GLU A 129 12.46 10.23 13.27
N THR A 130 12.17 10.10 11.98
CA THR A 130 10.86 9.73 11.46
C THR A 130 10.88 8.29 10.94
N PRO A 131 10.13 7.37 11.58
CA PRO A 131 9.93 6.02 11.10
C PRO A 131 8.99 6.02 9.90
N LEU A 132 9.46 5.45 8.81
CA LEU A 132 8.74 5.30 7.55
C LEU A 132 8.60 3.82 7.20
N GLN A 133 7.54 3.49 6.48
CA GLN A 133 7.30 2.16 5.94
C GLN A 133 7.10 2.24 4.43
N ALA A 134 7.91 1.52 3.67
CA ALA A 134 7.72 1.31 2.25
C ALA A 134 7.15 -0.09 1.99
N VAL A 135 6.13 -0.19 1.13
CA VAL A 135 5.58 -1.45 0.66
C VAL A 135 5.58 -1.47 -0.86
N LEU A 136 6.46 -2.27 -1.44
CA LEU A 136 6.47 -2.55 -2.87
C LEU A 136 5.61 -3.78 -3.16
N ARG A 137 4.60 -3.63 -4.02
CA ARG A 137 3.77 -4.72 -4.51
C ARG A 137 4.18 -5.05 -5.93
N ASP A 138 4.50 -6.31 -6.16
CA ASP A 138 4.76 -6.86 -7.49
C ASP A 138 3.49 -7.54 -8.01
N ASP A 139 2.73 -6.77 -8.79
CA ASP A 139 1.57 -7.28 -9.52
C ASP A 139 2.00 -7.77 -10.89
N THR A 140 2.42 -9.03 -10.92
CA THR A 140 2.81 -9.72 -12.14
C THR A 140 1.64 -9.90 -13.11
N GLN A 141 0.40 -9.98 -12.63
CA GLN A 141 -0.79 -10.15 -13.48
C GLN A 141 -1.10 -8.87 -14.27
N GLN A 142 -0.97 -7.72 -13.60
CA GLN A 142 -1.19 -6.42 -14.23
C GLN A 142 0.08 -5.83 -14.87
N ASN A 143 1.21 -6.54 -14.79
CA ASN A 143 2.53 -6.09 -15.24
C ASN A 143 2.91 -4.71 -14.63
N GLN A 144 2.63 -4.55 -13.33
CA GLN A 144 2.79 -3.31 -12.59
C GLN A 144 3.58 -3.52 -11.29
N LEU A 145 4.25 -2.45 -10.86
CA LEU A 145 4.81 -2.32 -9.52
C LEU A 145 4.09 -1.19 -8.82
N VAL A 146 3.59 -1.43 -7.61
CA VAL A 146 2.92 -0.40 -6.81
C VAL A 146 3.77 -0.15 -5.58
N LEU A 147 4.30 1.06 -5.44
CA LEU A 147 5.06 1.47 -4.27
C LEU A 147 4.18 2.34 -3.39
N ASN A 148 4.00 1.93 -2.15
CA ASN A 148 3.37 2.74 -1.13
C ASN A 148 4.42 3.15 -0.09
N VAL A 149 4.42 4.41 0.33
CA VAL A 149 5.21 4.91 1.45
C VAL A 149 4.26 5.47 2.50
N THR A 150 4.50 5.12 3.77
CA THR A 150 3.67 5.54 4.91
C THR A 150 4.57 6.15 5.99
N ASN A 151 4.20 7.32 6.50
CA ASN A 151 4.77 7.86 7.73
C ASN A 151 4.13 7.16 8.91
N LEU A 152 4.92 6.51 9.77
CA LEU A 152 4.38 5.71 10.87
C LEU A 152 3.96 6.55 12.08
N PHE A 153 4.29 7.85 12.12
CA PHE A 153 3.78 8.77 13.14
C PHE A 153 2.48 9.45 12.71
N THR A 154 2.45 10.01 11.49
CA THR A 154 1.27 10.76 11.01
C THR A 154 0.23 9.87 10.32
N GLU A 155 0.59 8.63 10.01
CA GLU A 155 -0.19 7.68 9.19
C GLU A 155 -0.44 8.12 7.74
N ASP A 156 0.15 9.25 7.32
CA ASP A 156 0.07 9.71 5.94
C ASP A 156 0.69 8.69 4.99
N SER A 157 -0.03 8.36 3.92
CA SER A 157 0.44 7.40 2.93
C SER A 157 0.31 7.91 1.51
N TYR A 158 1.30 7.58 0.69
CA TYR A 158 1.36 7.95 -0.72
C TYR A 158 1.67 6.73 -1.58
N GLU A 159 1.09 6.69 -2.77
CA GLU A 159 1.22 5.58 -3.70
C GLU A 159 1.71 6.06 -5.08
N GLU A 160 2.56 5.26 -5.71
CA GLU A 160 2.97 5.42 -7.11
C GLU A 160 2.95 4.07 -7.82
N ILE A 161 2.42 4.06 -9.05
CA ILE A 161 2.29 2.89 -9.90
C ILE A 161 3.31 2.99 -11.04
N TYR A 162 4.16 1.98 -11.17
CA TYR A 162 5.13 1.85 -12.25
C TYR A 162 4.72 0.72 -13.20
N LYS A 163 4.72 1.00 -14.50
CA LYS A 163 4.57 -0.05 -15.53
C LYS A 163 5.88 -0.83 -15.67
N LYS A 164 5.83 -2.15 -15.57
CA LYS A 164 7.01 -2.98 -15.86
C LYS A 164 7.25 -2.97 -17.36
N THR A 165 8.45 -2.58 -17.78
CA THR A 165 8.86 -2.76 -19.17
C THR A 165 8.97 -4.27 -19.45
N SER A 166 8.19 -4.76 -20.41
CA SER A 166 8.30 -6.14 -20.86
C SER A 166 9.70 -6.31 -21.46
N LYS A 167 10.60 -7.02 -20.75
CA LYS A 167 11.86 -7.44 -21.37
C LYS A 167 11.48 -8.33 -22.55
N LYS A 168 11.67 -7.84 -23.79
CA LYS A 168 11.59 -8.66 -25.00
C LYS A 168 12.49 -9.87 -24.75
N LYS A 169 11.91 -11.05 -24.57
CA LYS A 169 12.64 -12.31 -24.57
C LYS A 169 13.37 -12.36 -25.91
N LYS A 170 14.69 -12.12 -25.93
CA LYS A 170 15.52 -12.51 -27.07
C LYS A 170 15.32 -14.02 -27.19
N ARG A 171 14.48 -14.44 -28.13
CA ARG A 171 14.43 -15.84 -28.57
C ARG A 171 15.83 -16.14 -29.08
N LEU A 172 16.62 -16.87 -28.29
CA LEU A 172 17.79 -17.56 -28.79
C LEU A 172 17.25 -18.53 -29.85
N LYS A 173 17.33 -18.13 -31.13
CA LYS A 173 17.29 -19.08 -32.24
C LYS A 173 18.52 -19.96 -32.03
N LYS A 174 18.31 -21.18 -31.56
CA LYS A 174 19.27 -22.27 -31.76
C LYS A 174 19.31 -22.50 -33.27
N ASN A 175 20.45 -22.22 -33.88
CA ASN A 175 20.84 -22.82 -35.14
C ASN A 175 21.45 -24.19 -34.85
#